data_AF-A0A2A4S0D7-F1
#
_entry.id   AF-A0A2A4S0D7-F1
#
_cell.length_a   1.000
_cell.length_b   1.000
_cell.length_c   1.000
_cell.angle_alpha   90.00
_cell.angle_beta   90.00
_cell.angle_gamma   90.00
#
_symmetry.space_group_name_H-M   'P 1'
#
loop_
_entity.id
_entity.type
_entity.pdbx_description
1 polymer ?
#
loop_
_entity_poly.entity_id
_entity_poly.type
_entity_poly.pdbx_seq_one_letter_code
_entity_poly.pdbx_strand_id
1 'polypeptide(L)'
;LARHPQFDAGHSLHNANVYPDRPDRAYCAWKDSGVVTLDISDKSNISMIANLNYAPPFPGFTHTVLPMFNREMLVVTQESVRQGGEDWPKLVWLMDNRVESNPIITSTLPMADTEDFFNRPGRYGAHNIYENQPGETSFISEDLVFGTFFNAGIRVFDIKNPFQPEEVAYFVPEIPEGAEANGINDIHVDENGIMYVVDRIKGGMYILELNI
;
A
#
# COMPACT_ATOMS: atom_id res chain seq x y z
N LEU A 1 5.31 -28.39 5.79
CA LEU A 1 5.03 -26.95 5.58
C LEU A 1 5.63 -26.22 6.76
N ALA A 2 6.52 -25.24 6.54
CA ALA A 2 7.12 -24.49 7.64
C ALA A 2 5.99 -23.83 8.45
N ARG A 3 5.90 -24.19 9.74
CA ARG A 3 4.87 -23.67 10.66
C ARG A 3 5.11 -22.20 11.02
N HIS A 4 6.33 -21.71 10.76
CA HIS A 4 6.77 -20.36 11.10
C HIS A 4 7.16 -19.63 9.80
N PRO A 5 6.71 -18.39 9.60
CA PRO A 5 7.12 -17.60 8.45
C PRO A 5 8.63 -17.32 8.54
N GLN A 6 9.29 -17.17 7.38
CA GLN A 6 10.71 -16.81 7.31
C GLN A 6 10.98 -15.46 8.01
N PHE A 7 10.01 -14.56 7.95
CA PHE A 7 10.02 -13.25 8.58
C PHE A 7 8.86 -13.14 9.57
N ASP A 8 9.14 -12.66 10.77
CA ASP A 8 8.17 -12.42 11.84
C ASP A 8 8.34 -10.97 12.33
N ALA A 9 7.31 -10.16 12.13
CA ALA A 9 7.19 -8.78 12.55
C ALA A 9 6.13 -8.59 13.68
N GLY A 10 5.58 -9.70 14.16
CA GLY A 10 4.54 -9.77 15.17
C GLY A 10 3.15 -9.39 14.67
N HIS A 11 2.13 -9.88 15.39
CA HIS A 11 0.72 -9.68 15.07
C HIS A 11 0.17 -8.44 15.77
N SER A 12 0.05 -7.32 15.06
CA SER A 12 -0.58 -6.11 15.58
C SER A 12 -1.23 -5.28 14.49
N LEU A 13 -2.25 -4.50 14.86
CA LEU A 13 -2.84 -3.48 14.00
C LEU A 13 -1.77 -2.47 13.58
N HIS A 14 -1.72 -2.13 12.30
CA HIS A 14 -0.81 -1.13 11.74
C HIS A 14 -1.57 0.06 11.15
N ASN A 15 -2.56 -0.22 10.30
CA ASN A 15 -3.42 0.78 9.68
C ASN A 15 -4.89 0.39 9.90
N ALA A 16 -5.73 1.39 10.15
CA ALA A 16 -7.18 1.22 10.30
C ALA A 16 -7.90 2.41 9.68
N ASN A 17 -8.60 2.16 8.57
CA ASN A 17 -9.34 3.19 7.88
C ASN A 17 -10.84 3.04 8.09
N VAL A 18 -11.49 4.17 8.38
CA VAL A 18 -12.95 4.33 8.48
C VAL A 18 -13.33 5.54 7.64
N TYR A 19 -14.07 5.32 6.55
CA TYR A 19 -14.44 6.37 5.61
C TYR A 19 -15.87 6.88 5.85
N PRO A 20 -16.16 8.16 5.58
CA PRO A 20 -17.51 8.70 5.67
C PRO A 20 -18.54 7.98 4.79
N ASP A 21 -18.13 7.46 3.62
CA ASP A 21 -19.02 6.73 2.70
C ASP A 21 -19.41 5.33 3.22
N ARG A 22 -18.62 4.80 4.17
CA ARG A 22 -18.87 3.50 4.81
C ARG A 22 -18.54 3.56 6.31
N PRO A 23 -19.28 4.36 7.10
CA PRO A 23 -18.92 4.69 8.48
C PRO A 23 -19.18 3.53 9.46
N ASP A 24 -19.83 2.47 9.00
CA ASP A 24 -20.11 1.23 9.71
C ASP A 24 -19.04 0.15 9.50
N ARG A 25 -17.94 0.47 8.78
CA ARG A 25 -16.82 -0.43 8.51
C ARG A 25 -15.50 0.16 8.94
N ALA A 26 -14.63 -0.71 9.47
CA ALA A 26 -13.20 -0.43 9.55
C ALA A 26 -12.44 -1.44 8.68
N TYR A 27 -11.60 -0.93 7.78
CA TYR A 27 -10.71 -1.73 6.94
C TYR A 27 -9.30 -1.64 7.52
N CYS A 28 -8.76 -2.77 7.95
CA CYS A 28 -7.57 -2.80 8.80
C CYS A 28 -6.46 -3.65 8.18
N ALA A 29 -5.24 -3.12 8.23
CA ALA A 29 -4.02 -3.88 8.01
C ALA A 29 -3.49 -4.40 9.35
N TRP A 30 -3.41 -5.72 9.50
CA TRP A 30 -2.69 -6.32 10.62
C TRP A 30 -1.38 -6.93 10.14
N LYS A 31 -0.27 -6.52 10.79
CA LYS A 31 1.03 -7.14 10.56
C LYS A 31 0.92 -8.64 10.77
N ASP A 32 1.44 -9.39 9.81
CA ASP A 32 1.49 -10.85 9.77
C ASP A 32 0.14 -11.59 9.95
N SER A 33 -0.98 -10.87 10.01
CA SER A 33 -2.34 -11.44 10.12
C SER A 33 -3.28 -11.03 8.99
N GLY A 34 -2.75 -10.35 7.97
CA GLY A 34 -3.51 -10.05 6.76
C GLY A 34 -4.40 -8.83 6.85
N VAL A 35 -5.45 -8.85 6.04
CA VAL A 35 -6.49 -7.81 5.94
C VAL A 35 -7.65 -8.21 6.84
N VAL A 36 -8.14 -7.28 7.64
CA VAL A 36 -9.29 -7.47 8.52
C VAL A 36 -10.35 -6.42 8.22
N THR A 37 -11.58 -6.86 7.97
CA THR A 37 -12.74 -5.98 7.87
C THR A 37 -13.59 -6.15 9.13
N LEU A 38 -13.88 -5.05 9.81
CA LEU A 38 -14.68 -5.04 11.04
C LEU A 38 -16.03 -4.34 10.80
N ASP A 39 -17.09 -4.89 11.38
CA ASP A 39 -18.34 -4.17 11.61
C ASP A 39 -18.17 -3.30 12.86
N ILE A 40 -18.31 -1.99 12.68
CA ILE A 40 -18.23 -0.99 13.75
C ILE A 40 -19.53 -0.19 13.90
N SER A 41 -20.65 -0.70 13.37
CA SER A 41 -21.97 -0.08 13.48
C SER A 41 -22.38 0.16 14.94
N ASP A 42 -22.02 -0.78 15.83
CA ASP A 42 -22.05 -0.61 17.29
C ASP A 42 -20.61 -0.66 17.84
N LYS A 43 -20.08 0.51 18.19
CA LYS A 43 -18.71 0.64 18.72
C LYS A 43 -18.50 -0.04 20.08
N SER A 44 -19.58 -0.36 20.80
CA SER A 44 -19.52 -1.13 22.04
C SER A 44 -19.50 -2.65 21.79
N ASN A 45 -19.81 -3.08 20.58
CA ASN A 45 -19.91 -4.48 20.16
C ASN A 45 -19.37 -4.70 18.74
N ILE A 46 -18.08 -4.42 18.55
CA ILE A 46 -17.36 -4.60 17.29
C ILE A 46 -17.27 -6.10 16.95
N SER A 47 -17.49 -6.45 15.67
CA SER A 47 -17.33 -7.84 15.19
C SER A 47 -16.50 -7.91 13.91
N MET A 48 -15.88 -9.07 13.66
CA MET A 48 -15.10 -9.30 12.44
C MET A 48 -16.01 -9.81 11.32
N ILE A 49 -15.97 -9.15 10.18
CA ILE A 49 -16.68 -9.56 8.95
C ILE A 49 -15.80 -10.50 8.13
N ALA A 50 -14.53 -10.16 7.96
CA ALA A 50 -13.57 -10.96 7.20
C ALA A 50 -12.15 -10.85 7.78
N ASN A 51 -11.38 -11.92 7.58
CA ASN A 51 -9.94 -11.94 7.69
C ASN A 51 -9.37 -12.71 6.50
N LEU A 52 -8.50 -12.06 5.72
CA LEU A 52 -7.74 -12.70 4.65
C LEU A 52 -6.25 -12.59 4.96
N ASN A 53 -5.64 -13.72 5.32
CA ASN A 53 -4.20 -13.83 5.53
C ASN A 53 -3.54 -14.69 4.44
N TYR A 54 -2.61 -14.09 3.71
CA TYR A 54 -1.85 -14.69 2.61
C TYR A 54 -0.36 -14.91 2.95
N ALA A 55 0.01 -14.74 4.23
CA ALA A 55 1.35 -15.00 4.75
C ALA A 55 1.29 -16.11 5.83
N PRO A 56 1.83 -17.32 5.57
CA PRO A 56 2.53 -17.80 4.36
C PRO A 56 1.59 -18.10 3.15
N PRO A 57 2.12 -18.24 1.91
CA PRO A 57 3.54 -18.36 1.54
C PRO A 57 4.26 -17.03 1.32
N PHE A 58 3.53 -15.92 1.18
CA PHE A 58 4.16 -14.61 1.02
C PHE A 58 4.81 -14.16 2.34
N PRO A 59 5.83 -13.28 2.28
CA PRO A 59 6.35 -12.62 3.48
C PRO A 59 5.19 -11.88 4.17
N GLY A 60 5.26 -11.64 5.48
CA GLY A 60 4.20 -10.96 6.21
C GLY A 60 4.19 -9.43 6.03
N PHE A 61 3.71 -8.72 7.04
CA PHE A 61 3.64 -7.26 7.13
C PHE A 61 2.63 -6.57 6.22
N THR A 62 1.34 -6.95 6.31
CA THR A 62 0.25 -6.13 5.73
C THR A 62 0.27 -4.75 6.35
N HIS A 63 0.29 -3.71 5.51
CA HIS A 63 0.62 -2.34 5.93
C HIS A 63 -0.53 -1.36 5.81
N THR A 64 -1.12 -1.21 4.63
CA THR A 64 -2.22 -0.26 4.36
C THR A 64 -3.37 -0.98 3.67
N VAL A 65 -4.61 -0.61 3.99
CA VAL A 65 -5.82 -1.08 3.28
C VAL A 65 -6.64 0.12 2.81
N LEU A 66 -6.64 0.36 1.50
CA LEU A 66 -7.47 1.36 0.84
C LEU A 66 -8.71 0.71 0.22
N PRO A 67 -9.93 0.97 0.71
CA PRO A 67 -11.15 0.60 0.03
C PRO A 67 -11.45 1.54 -1.15
N MET A 68 -11.85 0.94 -2.27
CA MET A 68 -12.31 1.61 -3.49
C MET A 68 -13.79 1.29 -3.67
N PHE A 69 -14.65 2.12 -3.09
CA PHE A 69 -16.06 1.78 -2.91
C PHE A 69 -16.83 1.69 -4.23
N ASN A 70 -16.56 2.58 -5.19
CA ASN A 70 -17.26 2.55 -6.48
C ASN A 70 -16.86 1.35 -7.34
N ARG A 71 -15.74 0.72 -7.01
CA ARG A 71 -15.21 -0.46 -7.68
C ARG A 71 -15.39 -1.74 -6.89
N GLU A 72 -15.88 -1.63 -5.65
CA GLU A 72 -16.01 -2.74 -4.72
C GLU A 72 -14.70 -3.51 -4.57
N MET A 73 -13.59 -2.79 -4.39
CA MET A 73 -12.23 -3.35 -4.34
C MET A 73 -11.46 -2.89 -3.10
N LEU A 74 -10.40 -3.62 -2.75
CA LEU A 74 -9.37 -3.18 -1.81
C LEU A 74 -8.02 -3.11 -2.52
N VAL A 75 -7.24 -2.08 -2.21
CA VAL A 75 -5.82 -1.95 -2.55
C VAL A 75 -5.02 -2.10 -1.26
N VAL A 76 -4.13 -3.08 -1.21
CA VAL A 76 -3.49 -3.49 0.05
C VAL A 76 -1.99 -3.56 -0.10
N THR A 77 -1.25 -2.82 0.71
CA THR A 77 0.22 -2.87 0.68
C THR A 77 0.78 -3.89 1.64
N GLN A 78 1.94 -4.44 1.29
CA GLN A 78 2.75 -5.27 2.16
C GLN A 78 4.14 -4.64 2.32
N GLU A 79 4.42 -4.03 3.48
CA GLU A 79 5.64 -3.22 3.66
C GLU A 79 6.90 -4.07 3.61
N SER A 80 7.88 -3.62 2.82
CA SER A 80 9.27 -4.06 2.95
C SER A 80 9.92 -3.50 4.21
N VAL A 81 10.47 -4.41 5.01
CA VAL A 81 11.16 -4.11 6.26
C VAL A 81 12.62 -4.54 6.25
N ARG A 82 13.10 -5.11 5.13
CA ARG A 82 14.47 -5.53 4.94
C ARG A 82 15.14 -4.76 3.80
N GLN A 83 16.47 -4.72 3.85
CA GLN A 83 17.27 -4.06 2.82
C GLN A 83 17.49 -5.01 1.63
N GLY A 84 17.83 -4.45 0.46
CA GLY A 84 18.37 -5.24 -0.66
C GLY A 84 17.45 -6.37 -1.16
N GLY A 85 16.13 -6.24 -0.96
CA GLY A 85 15.16 -7.24 -1.41
C GLY A 85 15.13 -8.55 -0.60
N GLU A 86 15.74 -8.60 0.59
CA GLU A 86 15.78 -9.84 1.41
C GLU A 86 14.39 -10.41 1.70
N ASP A 87 13.38 -9.56 1.88
CA ASP A 87 12.00 -9.95 2.16
C ASP A 87 11.09 -9.90 0.94
N TRP A 88 11.65 -9.91 -0.27
CA TRP A 88 10.90 -10.01 -1.52
C TRP A 88 10.06 -11.31 -1.61
N PRO A 89 8.83 -11.28 -2.16
CA PRO A 89 8.15 -10.14 -2.74
C PRO A 89 7.27 -9.36 -1.76
N LYS A 90 7.40 -8.02 -1.77
CA LYS A 90 6.64 -7.07 -0.95
C LYS A 90 5.72 -6.23 -1.83
N LEU A 91 4.53 -6.76 -2.05
CA LEU A 91 3.63 -6.39 -3.14
C LEU A 91 2.53 -5.41 -2.71
N VAL A 92 1.88 -4.82 -3.70
CA VAL A 92 0.56 -4.20 -3.54
C VAL A 92 -0.48 -5.11 -4.19
N TRP A 93 -1.44 -5.57 -3.40
CA TRP A 93 -2.50 -6.49 -3.82
C TRP A 93 -3.73 -5.70 -4.24
N LEU A 94 -4.33 -6.13 -5.35
CA LEU A 94 -5.71 -5.77 -5.69
C LEU A 94 -6.62 -6.91 -5.27
N MET A 95 -7.71 -6.58 -4.58
CA MET A 95 -8.69 -7.55 -4.10
C MET A 95 -10.10 -7.15 -4.52
N ASP A 96 -10.88 -8.10 -4.99
CA ASP A 96 -12.32 -7.95 -5.17
C ASP A 96 -12.99 -8.07 -3.80
N ASN A 97 -13.85 -7.12 -3.50
CA ASN A 97 -14.53 -6.95 -2.22
C ASN A 97 -16.05 -6.74 -2.37
N ARG A 98 -16.64 -7.19 -3.50
CA ARG A 98 -18.10 -7.17 -3.72
C ARG A 98 -18.87 -7.92 -2.65
N VAL A 99 -18.24 -8.95 -2.08
CA VAL A 99 -18.75 -9.68 -0.92
C VAL A 99 -17.76 -9.46 0.22
N GLU A 100 -18.00 -8.46 1.08
CA GLU A 100 -17.06 -8.05 2.14
C GLU A 100 -16.66 -9.16 3.11
N SER A 101 -17.51 -10.19 3.28
CA SER A 101 -17.21 -11.36 4.11
C SER A 101 -16.25 -12.36 3.44
N ASN A 102 -15.92 -12.15 2.17
CA ASN A 102 -15.04 -13.01 1.37
C ASN A 102 -14.26 -12.21 0.33
N PRO A 103 -13.34 -11.31 0.74
CA PRO A 103 -12.45 -10.63 -0.18
C PRO A 103 -11.52 -11.66 -0.85
N ILE A 104 -11.24 -11.46 -2.14
CA ILE A 104 -10.37 -12.35 -2.92
C ILE A 104 -9.29 -11.54 -3.65
N ILE A 105 -8.06 -12.03 -3.65
CA ILE A 105 -6.97 -11.42 -4.42
C ILE A 105 -7.24 -11.64 -5.91
N THR A 106 -7.24 -10.56 -6.69
CA THR A 106 -7.41 -10.59 -8.15
C THR A 106 -6.09 -10.49 -8.89
N SER A 107 -5.19 -9.61 -8.43
CA SER A 107 -3.90 -9.34 -9.06
C SER A 107 -2.97 -8.58 -8.10
N THR A 108 -1.81 -8.18 -8.61
CA THR A 108 -0.88 -7.28 -7.92
C THR A 108 -0.50 -6.13 -8.85
N LEU A 109 -0.14 -4.98 -8.28
CA LEU A 109 0.47 -3.91 -9.07
C LEU A 109 1.84 -4.35 -9.61
N PRO A 110 2.25 -3.92 -10.81
CA PRO A 110 3.59 -4.16 -11.33
C PRO A 110 4.66 -3.64 -10.37
N MET A 111 5.79 -4.34 -10.34
CA MET A 111 6.94 -3.95 -9.53
C MET A 111 8.08 -3.52 -10.44
N ALA A 112 8.96 -2.67 -9.93
CA ALA A 112 10.14 -2.24 -10.64
C ALA A 112 11.09 -3.40 -10.96
N ASP A 113 12.11 -3.11 -11.78
CA ASP A 113 13.17 -4.08 -12.06
C ASP A 113 13.91 -4.48 -10.78
N THR A 114 13.97 -5.78 -10.50
CA THR A 114 14.64 -6.29 -9.29
C THR A 114 16.16 -6.22 -9.37
N GLU A 115 16.74 -6.33 -10.57
CA GLU A 115 18.20 -6.39 -10.73
C GLU A 115 18.85 -5.06 -10.32
N ASP A 116 18.29 -3.93 -10.75
CA ASP A 116 18.78 -2.62 -10.34
C ASP A 116 18.51 -2.37 -8.84
N PHE A 117 17.25 -2.47 -8.41
CA PHE A 117 16.86 -2.02 -7.07
C PHE A 117 17.33 -2.93 -5.92
N PHE A 118 17.61 -4.21 -6.15
CA PHE A 118 18.25 -5.06 -5.13
C PHE A 118 19.71 -4.62 -4.87
N ASN A 119 20.37 -4.05 -5.88
CA ASN A 119 21.75 -3.59 -5.78
C ASN A 119 21.88 -2.13 -5.31
N ARG A 120 20.75 -1.41 -5.19
CA ARG A 120 20.71 -0.08 -4.57
C ARG A 120 20.60 -0.21 -3.05
N PRO A 121 21.21 0.70 -2.27
CA PRO A 121 21.00 0.73 -0.83
C PRO A 121 19.55 1.03 -0.50
N GLY A 122 19.10 0.58 0.67
CA GLY A 122 17.73 0.78 1.14
C GLY A 122 16.81 -0.42 0.90
N ARG A 123 15.54 -0.21 1.25
CA ARG A 123 14.50 -1.24 1.17
C ARG A 123 13.88 -1.22 -0.21
N TYR A 124 13.47 -2.39 -0.68
CA TYR A 124 12.83 -2.55 -1.97
C TYR A 124 11.50 -3.30 -1.82
N GLY A 125 10.43 -2.67 -2.29
CA GLY A 125 9.07 -3.19 -2.18
C GLY A 125 8.08 -2.12 -1.79
N ALA A 126 6.80 -2.48 -1.74
CA ALA A 126 5.74 -1.60 -1.31
C ALA A 126 5.99 -1.05 0.11
N HIS A 127 5.48 0.15 0.36
CA HIS A 127 5.33 0.73 1.69
C HIS A 127 3.90 1.25 1.85
N ASN A 128 3.68 2.53 1.56
CA ASN A 128 2.37 3.16 1.68
C ASN A 128 1.74 3.41 0.30
N ILE A 129 0.45 3.71 0.31
CA ILE A 129 -0.32 4.20 -0.84
C ILE A 129 -1.06 5.46 -0.43
N TYR A 130 -1.36 6.33 -1.39
CA TYR A 130 -2.29 7.42 -1.16
C TYR A 130 -3.69 6.86 -0.92
N GLU A 131 -4.25 7.09 0.28
CA GLU A 131 -5.47 6.42 0.75
C GLU A 131 -6.77 7.17 0.40
N ASN A 132 -6.79 8.02 -0.64
CA ASN A 132 -7.96 8.84 -0.99
C ASN A 132 -8.56 9.54 0.25
N GLN A 133 -7.73 10.28 1.02
CA GLN A 133 -8.21 10.89 2.26
C GLN A 133 -9.48 11.74 1.99
N PRO A 134 -10.52 11.60 2.81
CA PRO A 134 -11.75 12.38 2.62
C PRO A 134 -11.48 13.85 2.91
N GLY A 135 -11.80 14.73 1.97
CA GLY A 135 -11.66 16.17 2.14
C GLY A 135 -11.73 16.92 0.82
N GLU A 136 -12.02 18.23 0.90
CA GLU A 136 -12.09 19.10 -0.29
C GLU A 136 -10.72 19.33 -0.93
N THR A 137 -9.63 19.17 -0.16
CA THR A 137 -8.26 19.39 -0.61
C THR A 137 -7.52 18.10 -0.93
N SER A 138 -8.25 17.06 -1.31
CA SER A 138 -7.70 15.73 -1.54
C SER A 138 -8.19 15.19 -2.87
N PHE A 139 -7.28 14.60 -3.61
CA PHE A 139 -7.64 13.87 -4.81
C PHE A 139 -8.42 12.61 -4.43
N ILE A 140 -9.47 12.26 -5.18
CA ILE A 140 -10.16 10.98 -5.00
C ILE A 140 -10.09 10.23 -6.32
N SER A 141 -9.44 9.07 -6.29
CA SER A 141 -9.18 8.28 -7.48
C SER A 141 -9.70 6.86 -7.33
N GLU A 142 -10.47 6.42 -8.32
CA GLU A 142 -10.90 5.02 -8.48
C GLU A 142 -10.11 4.32 -9.62
N ASP A 143 -9.37 5.07 -10.43
CA ASP A 143 -8.68 4.54 -11.61
C ASP A 143 -7.16 4.52 -11.46
N LEU A 144 -6.61 5.43 -10.66
CA LEU A 144 -5.17 5.53 -10.39
C LEU A 144 -4.87 5.18 -8.93
N VAL A 145 -3.82 4.38 -8.73
CA VAL A 145 -3.21 4.13 -7.41
C VAL A 145 -1.84 4.78 -7.38
N PHE A 146 -1.56 5.53 -6.31
CA PHE A 146 -0.26 6.17 -6.08
C PHE A 146 0.42 5.46 -4.91
N GLY A 147 1.60 4.89 -5.13
CA GLY A 147 2.31 4.09 -4.14
C GLY A 147 3.74 4.54 -3.91
N THR A 148 4.22 4.37 -2.68
CA THR A 148 5.61 4.56 -2.28
C THR A 148 6.33 3.22 -2.17
N PHE A 149 7.52 3.12 -2.76
CA PHE A 149 8.30 1.89 -2.88
C PHE A 149 9.73 2.05 -2.37
N PHE A 150 9.92 2.83 -1.30
CA PHE A 150 11.22 3.10 -0.69
C PHE A 150 12.29 3.51 -1.71
N ASN A 151 13.30 2.66 -1.95
CA ASN A 151 14.40 2.98 -2.86
C ASN A 151 13.96 3.02 -4.33
N ALA A 152 12.80 2.43 -4.66
CA ALA A 152 12.19 2.41 -5.98
C ALA A 152 11.22 3.57 -6.22
N GLY A 153 11.21 4.57 -5.34
CA GLY A 153 10.56 5.86 -5.57
C GLY A 153 9.06 5.85 -5.37
N ILE A 154 8.37 6.82 -6.00
CA ILE A 154 6.92 6.79 -6.19
C ILE A 154 6.57 6.18 -7.53
N ARG A 155 5.43 5.50 -7.57
CA ARG A 155 4.88 4.86 -8.75
C ARG A 155 3.37 5.12 -8.82
N VAL A 156 2.87 5.30 -10.03
CA VAL A 156 1.46 5.53 -10.31
C VAL A 156 0.98 4.45 -11.25
N PHE A 157 -0.15 3.84 -10.91
CA PHE A 157 -0.68 2.69 -11.63
C PHE A 157 -2.11 2.95 -12.10
N ASP A 158 -2.39 2.69 -13.38
CA ASP A 158 -3.76 2.58 -13.88
C ASP A 158 -4.31 1.19 -13.53
N ILE A 159 -5.44 1.17 -12.84
CA ILE A 159 -6.12 -0.03 -12.38
C ILE A 159 -7.50 -0.22 -13.02
N LYS A 160 -7.87 0.53 -14.07
CA LYS A 160 -9.15 0.37 -14.81
C LYS A 160 -9.41 -1.09 -15.18
N ASN A 161 -8.39 -1.83 -15.57
CA ASN A 161 -8.44 -3.29 -15.59
C ASN A 161 -7.78 -3.87 -14.33
N PRO A 162 -8.55 -4.26 -13.30
CA PRO A 162 -7.99 -4.74 -12.04
C PRO A 162 -7.34 -6.13 -12.15
N PHE A 163 -7.44 -6.79 -13.32
CA PHE A 163 -6.78 -8.06 -13.59
C PHE A 163 -5.42 -7.88 -14.29
N GLN A 164 -5.17 -6.69 -14.86
CA GLN A 164 -3.95 -6.33 -15.57
C GLN A 164 -3.62 -4.85 -15.31
N PRO A 165 -3.27 -4.49 -14.06
CA PRO A 165 -2.87 -3.11 -13.75
C PRO A 165 -1.56 -2.75 -14.47
N GLU A 166 -1.43 -1.48 -14.85
CA GLU A 166 -0.28 -0.96 -15.61
C GLU A 166 0.40 0.18 -14.84
N GLU A 167 1.74 0.20 -14.80
CA GLU A 167 2.48 1.36 -14.33
C GLU A 167 2.46 2.44 -15.41
N VAL A 168 1.97 3.64 -15.07
CA VAL A 168 1.82 4.77 -16.01
C VAL A 168 2.79 5.92 -15.73
N ALA A 169 3.35 5.98 -14.52
CA ALA A 169 4.39 6.95 -14.18
C ALA A 169 5.21 6.49 -12.98
N TYR A 170 6.44 6.99 -12.87
CA TYR A 170 7.28 6.83 -11.69
C TYR A 170 8.20 8.04 -11.50
N PHE A 171 8.67 8.23 -10.28
CA PHE A 171 9.76 9.16 -9.96
C PHE A 171 10.66 8.55 -8.89
N VAL A 172 11.95 8.45 -9.19
CA VAL A 172 12.98 7.99 -8.25
C VAL A 172 13.97 9.15 -8.07
N PRO A 173 14.05 9.77 -6.89
CA PRO A 173 15.02 10.84 -6.68
C PRO A 173 16.45 10.30 -6.65
N GLU A 174 17.42 11.18 -6.83
CA GLU A 174 18.80 10.88 -6.44
C GLU A 174 18.90 10.70 -4.92
N ILE A 175 19.87 9.91 -4.46
CA ILE A 175 20.11 9.74 -3.02
C ILE A 175 20.50 11.12 -2.44
N PRO A 176 19.75 11.66 -1.47
CA PRO A 176 20.03 12.98 -0.90
C PRO A 176 21.43 13.06 -0.29
N GLU A 177 22.03 14.24 -0.28
CA GLU A 177 23.38 14.44 0.27
C GLU A 177 23.48 13.94 1.72
N GLY A 178 24.43 13.03 1.96
CA GLY A 178 24.67 12.42 3.27
C GLY A 178 23.60 11.42 3.72
N ALA A 179 22.66 11.01 2.85
CA ALA A 179 21.76 9.90 3.09
C ALA A 179 22.43 8.57 2.70
N GLU A 180 22.06 7.48 3.38
CA GLU A 180 22.54 6.13 3.04
C GLU A 180 21.76 5.52 1.87
N ALA A 181 20.51 5.95 1.67
CA ALA A 181 19.60 5.46 0.64
C ALA A 181 18.45 6.46 0.43
N ASN A 182 17.66 6.22 -0.61
CA ASN A 182 16.31 6.77 -0.73
C ASN A 182 15.35 6.06 0.23
N GLY A 183 14.48 6.83 0.87
CA GLY A 183 13.47 6.34 1.80
C GLY A 183 12.11 6.95 1.51
N ILE A 184 11.66 6.90 0.26
CA ILE A 184 10.32 7.39 -0.12
C ILE A 184 9.26 6.65 0.68
N ASN A 185 8.60 7.38 1.58
CA ASN A 185 7.83 6.80 2.67
C ASN A 185 6.35 7.11 2.50
N ASP A 186 5.99 8.35 2.22
CA ASP A 186 4.58 8.74 2.17
C ASP A 186 4.25 9.68 1.02
N ILE A 187 2.97 9.72 0.67
CA ILE A 187 2.45 10.52 -0.43
C ILE A 187 1.07 11.07 -0.07
N HIS A 188 0.88 12.35 -0.35
CA HIS A 188 -0.44 13.00 -0.42
C HIS A 188 -0.66 13.53 -1.82
N VAL A 189 -1.88 13.45 -2.34
CA VAL A 189 -2.26 14.05 -3.63
C VAL A 189 -3.39 15.03 -3.38
N ASP A 190 -3.20 16.29 -3.76
CA ASP A 190 -4.21 17.33 -3.56
C ASP A 190 -5.26 17.36 -4.67
N GLU A 191 -6.28 18.18 -4.50
CA GLU A 191 -7.39 18.33 -5.44
C GLU A 191 -6.98 18.80 -6.84
N ASN A 192 -5.78 19.35 -6.99
CA ASN A 192 -5.20 19.79 -8.26
C ASN A 192 -4.33 18.69 -8.91
N GLY A 193 -4.23 17.51 -8.30
CA GLY A 193 -3.39 16.42 -8.78
C GLY A 193 -1.90 16.60 -8.46
N ILE A 194 -1.55 17.52 -7.56
CA ILE A 194 -0.17 17.73 -7.12
C ILE A 194 0.16 16.71 -6.03
N MET A 195 1.25 15.99 -6.23
CA MET A 195 1.74 14.98 -5.29
C MET A 195 2.80 15.59 -4.36
N TYR A 196 2.60 15.42 -3.05
CA TYR A 196 3.52 15.79 -1.97
C TYR A 196 4.11 14.51 -1.41
N VAL A 197 5.38 14.26 -1.75
CA VAL A 197 6.05 12.99 -1.48
C VAL A 197 7.14 13.20 -0.46
N VAL A 198 7.16 12.38 0.59
CA VAL A 198 8.13 12.52 1.69
C VAL A 198 9.17 11.41 1.67
N ASP A 199 10.44 11.79 1.79
CA ASP A 199 11.55 10.90 2.10
C ASP A 199 11.80 10.89 3.61
N ARG A 200 11.72 9.71 4.24
CA ARG A 200 11.87 9.56 5.70
C ARG A 200 13.31 9.69 6.22
N ILE A 201 14.30 9.74 5.32
CA ILE A 201 15.72 9.70 5.68
C ILE A 201 16.26 11.13 5.71
N LYS A 202 16.44 11.74 4.54
CA LYS A 202 17.02 13.10 4.40
C LYS A 202 16.50 13.90 3.21
N GLY A 203 15.68 13.32 2.34
CA GLY A 203 15.21 14.00 1.12
C GLY A 203 14.17 15.09 1.36
N GLY A 204 13.55 15.13 2.53
CA GLY A 204 12.51 16.11 2.84
C GLY A 204 11.22 15.82 2.06
N MET A 205 10.71 16.83 1.34
CA MET A 205 9.48 16.74 0.56
C MET A 205 9.73 17.11 -0.90
N TYR A 206 9.26 16.27 -1.82
CA TYR A 206 9.19 16.54 -3.25
C TYR A 206 7.76 16.91 -3.63
N ILE A 207 7.62 17.92 -4.50
CA ILE A 207 6.34 18.34 -5.07
C ILE A 207 6.37 17.97 -6.54
N LEU A 208 5.45 17.11 -6.97
CA LEU A 208 5.44 16.52 -8.30
C LEU A 208 4.06 16.73 -8.94
N GLU A 209 4.03 16.84 -10.26
CA GLU A 209 2.80 16.89 -11.06
C GLU A 209 2.79 15.68 -12.00
N LEU A 210 1.62 15.06 -12.16
CA LEU A 210 1.46 13.92 -13.06
C LEU A 210 1.17 14.40 -14.49
N ASN A 211 2.02 14.02 -15.44
CA ASN A 211 1.82 14.27 -16.87
C ASN A 211 1.65 12.92 -17.60
N ILE A 212 0.40 12.50 -17.81
CA ILE A 212 0.03 11.26 -18.53
C ILE A 212 -1.08 11.51 -19.54
#